data_AF-A0A9W5QN05-F1
#
_entry.id   AF-A0A9W5QN05-F1
#
_cell.length_a   1.000
_cell.length_b   1.000
_cell.length_c   1.000
_cell.angle_alpha   90.00
_cell.angle_beta   90.00
_cell.angle_gamma   90.00
#
_symmetry.space_group_name_H-M   'P 1'
#
loop_
_entity.id
_entity.type
_entity.pdbx_description
1 polymer ?
#
loop_
_entity_poly.entity_id
_entity_poly.type
_entity_poly.pdbx_seq_one_letter_code
_entity_poly.pdbx_strand_id
1 'polypeptide(L)'
;MKREWLIKLREDKGLKQLEIAKILGISSNYYCEIEKGKKNPRWNIAMRIAEFFDVSVDNFFYNPTRVSRVDERMEEKENESITNIAISSK
;
A
#
# COMPACT_ATOMS: atom_id res chain seq x y z
N MET A 1 -13.60 8.22 0.83
CA MET A 1 -12.86 9.04 1.80
C MET A 1 -11.62 9.59 1.11
N LYS A 2 -11.30 10.88 1.26
CA LYS A 2 -10.13 11.50 0.62
C LYS A 2 -8.83 10.98 1.27
N ARG A 3 -7.81 10.72 0.46
CA ARG A 3 -6.48 10.25 0.90
C ARG A 3 -5.60 11.45 1.23
N GLU A 4 -5.84 12.04 2.39
CA GLU A 4 -5.08 13.23 2.84
C GLU A 4 -3.57 12.95 2.95
N TRP A 5 -3.19 11.71 3.30
CA TRP A 5 -1.79 11.29 3.36
C TRP A 5 -1.08 11.41 2.00
N LEU A 6 -1.75 11.02 0.92
CA LEU A 6 -1.17 11.04 -0.43
C LEU A 6 -1.03 12.48 -0.95
N ILE A 7 -1.98 13.33 -0.61
CA ILE A 7 -1.97 14.75 -0.97
C ILE A 7 -0.81 15.46 -0.29
N LYS A 8 -0.60 15.23 1.01
CA LYS A 8 0.52 15.81 1.77
C LYS A 8 1.86 15.42 1.16
N LEU A 9 2.08 14.14 0.89
CA LEU A 9 3.33 13.66 0.29
C LEU A 9 3.63 14.33 -1.07
N ARG A 10 2.60 14.54 -1.89
CA ARG A 10 2.74 15.27 -3.16
C ARG A 10 3.12 16.73 -2.93
N GLU A 11 2.47 17.39 -1.99
CA GLU A 11 2.68 18.81 -1.66
C GLU A 11 4.04 19.06 -1.01
N ASP A 12 4.51 18.15 -0.16
CA ASP A 12 5.84 18.19 0.46
C ASP A 12 6.96 18.09 -0.59
N LYS A 13 6.72 17.38 -1.70
CA LYS A 13 7.61 17.36 -2.87
C LYS A 13 7.43 18.57 -3.81
N GLY A 14 6.49 19.48 -3.52
CA GLY A 14 6.21 20.67 -4.34
C GLY A 14 5.57 20.36 -5.70
N LEU A 15 4.96 19.18 -5.87
CA LEU A 15 4.46 18.71 -7.16
C LEU A 15 2.98 19.03 -7.36
N LYS A 16 2.60 19.42 -8.57
CA LYS A 16 1.20 19.48 -9.03
C LYS A 16 0.72 18.08 -9.41
N GLN A 17 -0.59 17.85 -9.36
CA GLN A 17 -1.22 16.58 -9.78
C GLN A 17 -0.84 16.18 -11.21
N LEU A 18 -0.71 17.15 -12.12
CA LEU A 18 -0.30 16.91 -13.51
C LEU A 18 1.15 16.39 -13.60
N GLU A 19 2.05 16.91 -12.78
CA GLU A 19 3.48 16.60 -12.84
C GLU A 19 3.74 15.18 -12.36
N ILE A 20 3.17 14.82 -11.20
CA ILE A 20 3.28 13.45 -10.70
C ILE A 20 2.55 12.45 -11.60
N ALA A 21 1.40 12.81 -12.17
CA ALA A 21 0.72 11.94 -13.12
C ALA A 21 1.58 11.63 -14.35
N LYS A 22 2.34 12.63 -14.86
CA LYS A 22 3.31 12.42 -15.94
C LYS A 22 4.45 11.48 -15.53
N ILE A 23 5.04 11.69 -14.35
CA ILE A 23 6.09 10.81 -13.80
C ILE A 23 5.58 9.37 -13.67
N LEU A 24 4.35 9.22 -13.19
CA LEU A 24 3.67 7.94 -13.05
C LEU A 24 3.03 7.43 -14.35
N GLY A 25 3.20 8.09 -15.50
CA GLY A 25 2.66 7.64 -16.78
C GLY A 25 1.14 7.38 -16.76
N ILE A 26 0.38 8.18 -16.02
CA ILE A 26 -1.08 8.10 -15.92
C ILE A 26 -1.72 9.45 -16.23
N SER A 27 -3.04 9.48 -16.43
CA SER A 27 -3.75 10.74 -16.61
C SER A 27 -3.84 11.53 -15.30
N SER A 28 -3.76 12.86 -15.39
CA SER A 28 -3.91 13.74 -14.23
C SER A 28 -5.26 13.56 -13.53
N ASN A 29 -6.32 13.30 -14.31
CA ASN A 29 -7.64 13.04 -13.74
C ASN A 29 -7.65 11.74 -12.91
N TYR A 30 -6.98 10.68 -13.40
CA TYR A 30 -6.89 9.43 -12.66
C TYR A 30 -6.15 9.59 -11.33
N TYR A 31 -5.02 10.30 -11.34
CA TYR A 31 -4.30 10.62 -10.10
C TYR A 31 -5.16 11.45 -9.12
N CYS A 32 -5.90 12.44 -9.63
CA CYS A 32 -6.85 13.23 -8.83
C CYS A 32 -7.95 12.37 -8.20
N GLU A 33 -8.50 11.40 -8.95
CA GLU A 33 -9.50 10.45 -8.44
C GLU A 33 -8.95 9.52 -7.35
N ILE A 34 -7.66 9.15 -7.45
CA ILE A 34 -6.95 8.38 -6.42
C ILE A 34 -6.83 9.21 -5.14
N GLU A 35 -6.36 10.45 -5.22
CA GLU A 35 -6.25 11.35 -4.05
C GLU A 35 -7.62 11.60 -3.39
N LYS A 36 -8.67 11.78 -4.19
CA LYS A 36 -10.05 11.94 -3.66
C LYS A 36 -10.63 10.64 -3.09
N GLY A 37 -9.96 9.50 -3.26
CA GLY A 37 -10.45 8.20 -2.85
C GLY A 37 -11.67 7.72 -3.64
N LYS A 38 -11.92 8.29 -4.82
CA LYS A 38 -12.99 7.87 -5.74
C LYS A 38 -12.59 6.62 -6.52
N LYS A 39 -11.30 6.47 -6.80
CA LYS A 39 -10.75 5.27 -7.43
C LYS A 39 -9.66 4.66 -6.57
N ASN A 40 -9.58 3.34 -6.63
CA ASN A 40 -8.42 2.61 -6.17
C ASN A 40 -7.44 2.43 -7.33
N PRO A 41 -6.15 2.71 -7.13
CA PRO A 41 -5.14 2.37 -8.12
C PRO A 41 -5.10 0.86 -8.33
N ARG A 42 -4.84 0.42 -9.56
CA ARG A 42 -4.46 -0.98 -9.81
C ARG A 42 -3.12 -1.27 -9.13
N TRP A 43 -2.84 -2.53 -8.84
CA TRP A 43 -1.63 -2.98 -8.14
C TRP A 43 -0.34 -2.32 -8.68
N ASN A 44 -0.14 -2.35 -9.99
CA ASN A 44 1.03 -1.77 -10.65
C ASN A 44 1.15 -0.25 -10.44
N ILE A 45 0.04 0.49 -10.40
CA ILE A 45 0.05 1.93 -10.15
C ILE A 45 0.25 2.22 -8.66
N ALA A 46 -0.37 1.43 -7.78
CA ALA A 46 -0.19 1.54 -6.34
C ALA A 46 1.29 1.35 -5.96
N MET A 47 1.94 0.32 -6.53
CA MET A 47 3.36 0.05 -6.31
C MET A 47 4.24 1.21 -6.76
N ARG A 48 4.00 1.74 -7.97
CA ARG A 48 4.78 2.88 -8.49
C ARG A 48 4.61 4.15 -7.65
N ILE A 49 3.41 4.39 -7.13
CA ILE A 49 3.17 5.52 -6.22
C ILE A 49 3.89 5.28 -4.89
N ALA A 50 3.80 4.06 -4.35
CA ALA A 50 4.46 3.64 -3.12
C ALA A 50 5.99 3.80 -3.20
N GLU A 51 6.60 3.30 -4.28
CA GLU A 51 8.03 3.47 -4.57
C GLU A 51 8.43 4.95 -4.72
N PHE A 52 7.63 5.75 -5.42
CA PHE A 52 7.94 7.18 -5.64
C PHE A 52 7.96 8.00 -4.34
N PHE A 53 7.08 7.65 -3.40
CA PHE A 53 6.96 8.33 -2.11
C PHE A 53 7.67 7.63 -0.96
N ASP A 54 8.29 6.48 -1.20
CA ASP A 54 8.92 5.64 -0.19
C ASP A 54 7.97 5.27 0.98
N VAL A 55 6.80 4.75 0.62
CA VAL A 55 5.76 4.32 1.58
C VAL A 55 5.30 2.89 1.31
N SER A 56 4.69 2.23 2.30
CA SER A 56 4.08 0.91 2.06
C SER A 56 2.89 1.01 1.10
N VAL A 57 2.84 0.07 0.14
CA VAL A 57 1.71 -0.10 -0.79
C VAL A 57 0.41 -0.47 -0.06
N ASP A 58 0.50 -1.02 1.15
CA ASP A 58 -0.65 -1.43 1.97
C ASP A 58 -1.54 -0.24 2.32
N ASN A 59 -1.00 0.98 2.35
CA ASN A 59 -1.76 2.22 2.56
C ASN A 59 -2.91 2.41 1.55
N PHE A 60 -2.85 1.76 0.38
CA PHE A 60 -3.93 1.77 -0.61
C PHE A 60 -5.01 0.71 -0.39
N PHE A 61 -4.69 -0.36 0.31
CA PHE A 61 -5.53 -1.56 0.44
C PHE A 61 -5.98 -1.86 1.87
N TYR A 62 -5.42 -1.17 2.86
CA TYR A 62 -5.80 -1.32 4.25
C TYR A 62 -7.28 -1.00 4.44
N ASN A 63 -8.05 -2.03 4.81
CA ASN A 63 -9.45 -1.93 5.16
C ASN A 63 -9.64 -2.51 6.57
N PRO A 64 -9.75 -1.65 7.62
CA PRO A 64 -9.87 -2.12 9.00
C PRO A 64 -11.13 -2.96 9.24
N THR A 65 -12.15 -2.83 8.38
CA THR A 65 -13.42 -3.56 8.51
C THR A 65 -13.35 -5.00 7.98
N ARG A 66 -12.24 -5.39 7.33
CA ARG A 66 -12.06 -6.74 6.73
C ARG A 66 -11.13 -7.67 7.52
N VAL A 67 -10.58 -7.24 8.66
CA VAL A 67 -9.66 -8.05 9.49
C VAL A 67 -10.40 -9.05 10.39
N SER A 68 -11.62 -9.47 10.04
CA SER A 68 -12.42 -10.41 10.86
C SER A 68 -12.21 -11.89 10.52
N ARG A 69 -11.19 -12.24 9.73
CA ARG A 69 -10.96 -13.64 9.29
C ARG A 69 -9.49 -14.03 9.17
N VAL A 70 -8.59 -13.47 9.99
CA VAL A 70 -7.33 -14.17 10.24
C VAL A 70 -7.63 -15.14 11.37
N ASP A 71 -7.84 -16.38 11.01
CA ASP A 71 -8.03 -17.48 11.95
C ASP A 71 -6.71 -17.62 12.73
N GLU A 72 -6.72 -17.34 14.04
CA GLU A 72 -5.57 -17.40 14.95
C GLU A 72 -4.79 -18.75 14.85
N ARG A 73 -5.40 -19.76 14.22
CA ARG A 73 -4.84 -21.09 13.93
C ARG A 73 -3.65 -21.14 12.96
N MET A 74 -3.29 -20.05 12.27
CA MET A 74 -2.13 -20.05 11.35
C MET A 74 -0.80 -19.69 12.03
N GLU A 75 -0.82 -18.90 13.10
CA GLU A 75 0.42 -18.49 13.79
C GLU A 75 1.08 -19.66 14.55
N GLU A 76 0.31 -20.62 15.07
CA GLU A 76 0.85 -21.76 15.81
C GLU A 76 1.63 -22.73 14.90
N LYS A 77 1.16 -22.96 13.67
CA LYS A 77 1.79 -23.94 12.76
C LYS A 77 3.13 -23.49 12.19
N GLU A 78 3.29 -22.19 11.96
CA GLU A 78 4.53 -21.63 11.43
C GLU A 78 5.60 -21.57 12.54
N ASN A 79 5.20 -21.23 13.78
CA ASN A 79 6.08 -21.22 14.95
C ASN A 79 6.54 -22.63 15.39
N GLU A 80 5.67 -23.64 15.32
CA GLU A 80 6.05 -25.05 15.55
C GLU A 80 7.01 -25.57 14.47
N SER A 81 6.82 -25.16 13.21
CA SER A 81 7.70 -25.56 12.11
C SER A 81 9.10 -24.96 12.27
N ILE A 82 9.20 -23.69 12.68
CA ILE A 82 10.49 -23.01 12.91
C ILE A 82 11.26 -23.60 14.10
N THR A 83 10.56 -23.93 15.20
CA THR A 83 11.18 -24.52 16.38
C THR A 83 11.69 -25.94 16.13
N ASN A 84 10.94 -26.76 15.38
CA ASN A 84 11.38 -28.13 15.05
C ASN A 84 12.61 -28.16 14.12
N ILE A 85 12.79 -27.17 13.24
CA ILE A 85 13.99 -27.05 12.39
C ILE A 85 15.22 -26.63 13.22
N ALA A 86 15.04 -25.71 14.18
CA ALA A 86 16.13 -25.23 15.03
C ALA A 86 16.69 -26.28 16.00
N ILE A 87 15.87 -27.27 16.40
CA ILE A 87 16.28 -28.34 17.33
C ILE A 87 17.02 -29.49 16.62
N SER A 88 16.80 -29.70 15.31
CA SER A 88 17.42 -30.77 14.52
C SER A 88 18.85 -30.45 14.03
N SER A 89 19.36 -29.24 14.31
CA SER A 89 20.67 -28.77 13.84
C SER A 89 21.78 -28.86 14.92
N LYS A 90 21.61 -29.69 15.95
CA LYS A 90 22.58 -29.87 17.04
C LYS A 90 22.90 -31.34 17.30
#